data_AF-X0XWI6-F1
#
_entry.id   AF-X0XWI6-F1
#
_cell.length_a   1.000
_cell.length_b   1.000
_cell.length_c   1.000
_cell.angle_alpha   90.00
_cell.angle_beta   90.00
_cell.angle_gamma   90.00
#
_symmetry.space_group_name_H-M   'P 1'
#
loop_
_entity.id
_entity.type
_entity.pdbx_description
1 polymer ?
#
loop_
_entity_poly.entity_id
_entity_poly.type
_entity_poly.pdbx_seq_one_letter_code
_entity_poly.pdbx_strand_id
1 'polypeptide(L)'
;MPSTATPSPSTPTPTAGLVNGGFEEAGDDGKPVGWRKYGGELSRSSAARWEGQFAAAFTSQTASTKWVFQTVAVEGGGAYVLSGYALKSDANVEAAYLRLSWYASPDGSGKAIDSVD
;
A
#
# COMPACT_ATOMS: atom_id res chain seq x y z
N MET A 1 6.53 -4.77 45.63
CA MET A 1 6.87 -5.21 44.26
C MET A 1 6.92 -3.95 43.39
N PRO A 2 8.04 -3.57 42.77
CA PRO A 2 8.04 -2.44 41.86
C PRO A 2 7.36 -2.87 40.54
N SER A 3 6.38 -2.10 40.07
CA SER A 3 5.77 -2.32 38.75
C SER A 3 6.78 -1.97 37.67
N THR A 4 7.18 -2.95 36.87
CA THR A 4 7.98 -2.71 35.67
C THR A 4 7.07 -2.06 34.63
N ALA A 5 7.35 -0.81 34.26
CA ALA A 5 6.62 -0.14 33.18
C ALA A 5 6.84 -0.93 31.87
N THR A 6 5.76 -1.20 31.14
CA THR A 6 5.83 -1.79 29.80
C THR A 6 6.71 -0.89 28.92
N PRO A 7 7.73 -1.42 28.23
CA PRO A 7 8.53 -0.61 27.31
C PRO A 7 7.63 -0.05 26.21
N SER A 8 7.68 1.27 26.02
CA SER A 8 7.00 1.90 24.89
C SER A 8 7.70 1.46 23.60
N PRO A 9 6.96 1.04 22.56
CA PRO A 9 7.57 0.71 21.28
C PRO A 9 8.31 1.95 20.74
N SER A 10 9.57 1.78 20.35
CA SER A 10 10.36 2.80 19.68
C SER A 10 9.87 3.00 18.26
N THR A 11 9.70 4.25 17.82
CA THR A 11 9.38 4.57 16.43
C THR A 11 10.47 3.99 15.53
N PRO A 12 10.13 3.12 14.56
CA PRO A 12 11.12 2.56 13.66
C PRO A 12 11.71 3.66 12.79
N THR A 13 13.04 3.65 12.62
CA THR A 13 13.69 4.49 11.60
C THR A 13 13.48 3.82 10.24
N PRO A 14 12.95 4.52 9.22
CA PRO A 14 12.83 3.93 7.88
C PRO A 14 14.20 3.47 7.40
N THR A 15 14.35 2.18 7.13
CA THR A 15 15.57 1.66 6.52
C THR A 15 15.67 2.21 5.10
N ALA A 16 16.87 2.60 4.67
CA ALA A 16 17.12 3.04 3.30
C ALA A 16 16.77 1.89 2.34
N GLY A 17 15.65 2.00 1.63
CA GLY A 17 15.16 0.97 0.71
C GLY A 17 13.64 0.83 0.63
N LEU A 18 12.89 1.33 1.62
CA LEU A 18 11.44 1.39 1.54
C LEU A 18 11.00 2.52 0.60
N VAL A 19 10.60 2.15 -0.60
CA VAL A 19 10.03 3.09 -1.58
C VAL A 19 8.53 3.18 -1.33
N ASN A 20 8.05 4.37 -0.99
CA ASN A 20 6.63 4.70 -0.95
C ASN A 20 6.30 5.50 -2.21
N GLY A 21 5.59 4.92 -3.17
CA GLY A 21 5.30 5.58 -4.42
C GLY A 21 4.26 6.69 -4.23
N GLY A 22 4.67 7.96 -4.27
CA GLY A 22 3.79 9.11 -4.06
C GLY A 22 2.87 9.48 -5.23
N PHE A 23 2.78 8.65 -6.28
CA PHE A 23 1.95 8.85 -7.49
C PHE A 23 2.35 9.99 -8.44
N GLU A 24 3.35 10.79 -8.09
CA GLU A 24 3.80 11.97 -8.87
C GLU A 24 4.59 11.61 -10.14
N GLU A 25 5.13 10.40 -10.22
CA GLU A 25 5.87 9.88 -11.38
C GLU A 25 5.03 8.84 -12.12
N ALA A 26 5.09 8.86 -13.46
CA ALA A 26 4.40 7.89 -14.30
C ALA A 26 5.42 7.10 -15.14
N GLY A 27 5.18 5.80 -15.29
CA GLY A 27 5.87 5.03 -16.32
C GLY A 27 5.36 5.39 -17.72
N ASP A 28 5.98 4.80 -18.75
CA ASP A 28 5.59 4.99 -20.15
C ASP A 28 4.13 4.56 -20.44
N ASP A 29 3.57 3.71 -19.58
CA ASP A 29 2.18 3.24 -19.62
C ASP A 29 1.20 4.17 -18.88
N GLY A 30 1.67 5.32 -18.39
CA GLY A 30 0.89 6.32 -17.65
C GLY A 30 0.51 5.90 -16.23
N LYS A 31 1.00 4.75 -15.75
CA LYS A 31 0.72 4.26 -14.39
C LYS A 31 1.67 4.87 -13.38
N PRO A 32 1.23 5.08 -12.12
CA PRO A 32 2.12 5.50 -11.05
C PRO A 32 3.32 4.55 -10.93
N VAL A 33 4.54 5.11 -10.94
CA VAL A 33 5.77 4.33 -10.78
C VAL A 33 5.75 3.55 -9.47
N GLY A 34 6.21 2.29 -9.52
CA GLY A 34 6.34 1.42 -8.35
C GLY A 34 5.02 0.77 -7.88
N TRP A 35 3.90 1.06 -8.53
CA TRP A 35 2.60 0.47 -8.19
C TRP A 35 2.14 -0.56 -9.22
N ARG A 36 1.57 -1.66 -8.72
CA ARG A 36 1.01 -2.75 -9.52
C ARG A 36 -0.46 -2.91 -9.19
N LYS A 37 -1.21 -3.58 -10.08
CA LYS A 37 -2.63 -3.89 -9.87
C LYS A 37 -2.90 -5.38 -10.01
N TYR A 38 -3.95 -5.83 -9.34
CA TYR A 38 -4.60 -7.10 -9.63
C TYR A 38 -6.04 -6.84 -10.08
N GLY A 39 -6.29 -7.12 -11.35
CA GLY A 39 -7.50 -6.68 -12.06
C GLY A 39 -7.76 -5.18 -11.96
N GLY A 40 -8.96 -4.75 -12.35
CA GLY A 40 -9.29 -3.32 -12.45
C GLY A 40 -8.38 -2.56 -13.42
N GLU A 41 -8.42 -1.23 -13.37
CA GLU A 41 -7.55 -0.35 -14.13
C GLU A 41 -6.96 0.73 -13.24
N LEU A 42 -5.63 0.87 -13.31
CA LEU A 42 -4.83 1.80 -12.52
C LEU A 42 -4.30 2.90 -13.43
N SER A 43 -4.55 4.14 -13.04
CA SER A 43 -4.05 5.34 -13.68
C SER A 43 -3.67 6.39 -12.64
N ARG A 44 -3.03 7.48 -13.08
CA ARG A 44 -2.89 8.69 -12.29
C ARG A 44 -4.06 9.63 -12.52
N SER A 45 -4.46 10.33 -11.47
CA SER A 45 -5.49 11.37 -11.54
C SER A 45 -5.10 12.59 -10.74
N SER A 46 -5.41 13.77 -11.28
CA SER A 46 -5.29 15.05 -10.57
C SER A 46 -6.64 15.54 -10.02
N ALA A 47 -7.73 14.80 -10.25
CA ALA A 47 -9.08 15.24 -9.87
C ALA A 47 -9.32 15.23 -8.36
N ALA A 48 -8.89 14.17 -7.69
CA ALA A 48 -8.93 14.04 -6.23
C ALA A 48 -7.53 13.62 -5.76
N ARG A 49 -6.89 14.49 -4.98
CA ARG A 49 -5.56 14.25 -4.42
C ARG A 49 -5.52 14.64 -2.95
N TRP A 50 -4.74 13.91 -2.17
CA TRP A 50 -4.49 14.24 -0.76
C TRP A 50 -3.33 15.22 -0.62
N GLU A 51 -2.24 14.95 -1.34
CA GLU A 51 -1.04 15.78 -1.43
C GLU A 51 -0.52 15.77 -2.87
N GLY A 52 0.46 16.62 -3.17
CA GLY A 52 1.07 16.67 -4.50
C GLY A 52 0.11 17.10 -5.61
N GLN A 53 0.41 16.68 -6.84
CA GLN A 53 -0.40 16.96 -8.02
C GLN A 53 -1.28 15.77 -8.42
N PHE A 54 -0.92 14.56 -8.01
CA PHE A 54 -1.57 13.33 -8.47
C PHE A 54 -1.87 12.36 -7.32
N ALA A 55 -2.88 11.53 -7.53
CA ALA A 55 -3.13 10.32 -6.76
C ALA A 55 -3.32 9.13 -7.71
N ALA A 56 -3.23 7.91 -7.20
CA ALA A 56 -3.70 6.73 -7.92
C ALA A 56 -5.24 6.77 -8.04
N ALA A 57 -5.73 6.62 -9.27
CA ALA A 57 -7.12 6.29 -9.54
C ALA A 57 -7.21 4.82 -9.90
N PHE A 58 -8.12 4.10 -9.22
CA PHE A 58 -8.33 2.69 -9.45
C PHE A 58 -9.81 2.39 -9.68
N THR A 59 -10.11 1.75 -10.82
CA THR A 59 -11.49 1.50 -11.26
C THR A 59 -11.70 0.05 -11.65
N SER A 60 -12.93 -0.44 -11.58
CA SER A 60 -13.31 -1.76 -12.07
C SER A 60 -14.72 -1.74 -12.64
N GLN A 61 -14.99 -2.60 -13.62
CA GLN A 61 -16.33 -2.81 -14.18
C GLN A 61 -17.05 -4.02 -13.54
N THR A 62 -16.46 -4.60 -12.50
CA THR A 62 -16.97 -5.82 -11.84
C THR A 62 -17.01 -5.61 -10.32
N ALA A 63 -17.92 -6.32 -9.65
CA ALA A 63 -18.08 -6.23 -8.19
C ALA A 63 -17.06 -7.04 -7.39
N SER A 64 -16.23 -7.90 -8.01
CA SER A 64 -15.24 -8.67 -7.24
C SER A 64 -14.11 -7.77 -6.74
N THR A 65 -13.62 -8.04 -5.53
CA THR A 65 -12.49 -7.33 -4.91
C THR A 65 -11.28 -7.29 -5.84
N LYS A 66 -10.73 -6.09 -6.01
CA LYS A 66 -9.51 -5.78 -6.76
C LYS A 66 -8.59 -4.96 -5.87
N TRP A 67 -7.31 -4.89 -6.21
CA TRP A 67 -6.37 -4.14 -5.39
C TRP A 67 -5.21 -3.58 -6.21
N VAL A 68 -4.60 -2.56 -5.63
CA VAL A 68 -3.36 -1.91 -6.08
C VAL A 68 -2.35 -2.09 -4.95
N PHE A 69 -1.12 -2.43 -5.30
CA PHE A 69 -0.12 -2.84 -4.31
C PHE A 69 1.29 -2.43 -4.74
N GLN A 70 2.16 -2.32 -3.73
CA GLN A 70 3.61 -2.33 -3.90
C GLN A 70 4.16 -3.56 -3.20
N THR A 71 5.22 -4.14 -3.75
CA THR A 71 6.04 -5.10 -3.01
C THR A 71 7.22 -4.34 -2.44
N VAL A 72 7.40 -4.41 -1.13
CA VAL A 72 8.52 -3.76 -0.43
C VAL A 72 9.33 -4.82 0.32
N ALA A 73 10.65 -4.68 0.28
CA ALA A 73 11.54 -5.49 1.10
C ALA A 73 11.60 -4.89 2.51
N VAL A 74 11.43 -5.74 3.52
CA VAL A 74 11.53 -5.36 4.94
C VAL A 74 12.55 -6.27 5.63
N GLU A 75 13.16 -5.77 6.70
CA GLU A 75 14.02 -6.58 7.55
C GLU A 75 13.18 -7.33 8.58
N GLY A 76 13.42 -8.64 8.71
CA GLY A 76 12.73 -9.47 9.69
C GLY A 76 13.00 -8.99 11.13
N GLY A 77 11.94 -8.88 11.94
CA GLY A 77 12.03 -8.36 13.31
C GLY A 77 12.00 -6.83 13.42
N GLY A 78 12.02 -6.10 12.29
CA GLY A 78 11.79 -4.67 12.26
C GLY A 78 10.33 -4.30 12.56
N ALA A 79 10.13 -3.15 13.20
CA ALA A 79 8.82 -2.53 13.31
C ALA A 79 8.59 -1.63 12.09
N TYR A 80 7.37 -1.62 11.55
CA TYR A 80 7.00 -0.80 10.40
C TYR A 80 5.57 -0.29 10.56
N VAL A 81 5.26 0.83 9.91
CA VAL A 81 3.90 1.40 9.87
C VAL A 81 3.46 1.50 8.42
N LEU A 82 2.31 0.93 8.11
CA LEU A 82 1.59 1.17 6.87
C LEU A 82 0.45 2.15 7.14
N SER A 83 0.40 3.24 6.39
CA SER A 83 -0.68 4.21 6.42
C SER A 83 -0.93 4.78 5.03
N GLY A 84 -2.15 5.26 4.80
CA GLY A 84 -2.52 5.85 3.52
C GLY A 84 -3.91 6.47 3.58
N TYR A 85 -4.19 7.32 2.60
CA TYR A 85 -5.50 7.95 2.42
C TYR A 85 -6.19 7.35 1.20
N ALA A 86 -7.44 6.94 1.37
CA ALA A 86 -8.27 6.43 0.28
C ALA A 86 -9.57 7.23 0.23
N LEU A 87 -9.92 7.70 -0.97
CA LEU A 87 -11.22 8.30 -1.23
C LEU A 87 -12.11 7.30 -1.96
N LYS A 88 -13.25 6.98 -1.34
CA LYS A 88 -14.31 6.23 -1.99
C LYS A 88 -15.18 7.17 -2.83
N SER A 89 -14.90 7.26 -4.14
CA SER A 89 -15.56 8.20 -5.06
C SER A 89 -16.79 7.64 -5.79
N ASP A 90 -17.15 6.37 -5.54
CA ASP A 90 -18.30 5.70 -6.16
C ASP A 90 -19.14 5.02 -5.07
N ALA A 91 -20.46 5.18 -5.14
CA ALA A 91 -21.41 4.61 -4.19
C ALA A 91 -21.48 3.07 -4.25
N ASN A 92 -21.10 2.47 -5.37
CA ASN A 92 -21.06 1.02 -5.56
C ASN A 92 -19.83 0.36 -4.91
N VAL A 93 -18.84 1.15 -4.48
CA VAL A 93 -17.73 0.62 -3.70
C VAL A 93 -18.24 0.45 -2.27
N GLU A 94 -18.14 -0.76 -1.72
CA GLU A 94 -18.54 -1.03 -0.34
C GLU A 94 -17.56 -0.37 0.63
N ALA A 95 -16.29 -0.74 0.53
CA ALA A 95 -15.21 -0.27 1.39
C ALA A 95 -13.85 -0.32 0.68
N ALA A 96 -12.88 0.38 1.25
CA ALA A 96 -11.46 0.26 0.91
C ALA A 96 -10.71 -0.17 2.18
N TYR A 97 -9.82 -1.15 2.03
CA TYR A 97 -9.02 -1.72 3.12
C TYR A 97 -7.54 -1.55 2.81
N LEU A 98 -6.73 -1.41 3.86
CA LEU A 98 -5.28 -1.57 3.76
C LEU A 98 -4.96 -3.00 4.17
N ARG A 99 -4.11 -3.67 3.40
CA ARG A 99 -3.69 -5.04 3.70
C ARG A 99 -2.19 -5.15 3.61
N LEU A 100 -1.59 -5.81 4.59
CA LEU A 100 -0.23 -6.33 4.53
C LEU A 100 -0.29 -7.82 4.23
N SER A 101 0.59 -8.29 3.35
CA SER A 101 0.72 -9.71 3.05
C SER A 101 2.19 -10.06 3.00
N TRP A 102 2.56 -11.11 3.72
CA TRP A 102 3.93 -11.60 3.80
C TRP A 102 4.15 -12.71 2.80
N TYR A 103 5.34 -12.73 2.21
CA TYR A 103 5.76 -13.70 1.22
C TYR A 103 7.14 -14.24 1.60
N ALA A 104 7.38 -15.52 1.31
CA ALA A 104 8.70 -16.11 1.48
C ALA A 104 9.71 -15.58 0.44
N SER A 105 9.23 -15.21 -0.76
CA SER A 105 10.05 -14.67 -1.83
C SER A 105 10.27 -13.16 -1.66
N PRO A 106 11.50 -12.63 -1.86
CA PRO A 106 11.79 -11.20 -1.74
C PRO A 106 11.02 -10.30 -2.72
N ASP A 107 10.58 -10.83 -3.86
CA ASP A 107 9.85 -10.11 -4.91
C ASP A 107 8.32 -10.21 -4.77
N GLY A 108 7.83 -10.85 -3.70
CA GLY A 108 6.40 -11.03 -3.44
C GLY A 108 5.71 -11.98 -4.43
N SER A 109 6.46 -12.86 -5.10
CA SER A 109 5.92 -13.92 -5.95
C SER A 109 5.38 -15.11 -5.16
N GLY A 110 4.62 -15.98 -5.83
CA GLY A 110 4.03 -17.16 -5.20
C GLY A 110 2.80 -16.87 -4.33
N LYS A 111 2.61 -17.64 -3.27
CA LYS A 111 1.47 -17.51 -2.36
C LYS A 111 1.90 -16.75 -1.10
N ALA A 112 1.04 -15.84 -0.64
CA ALA A 112 1.21 -15.21 0.66
C ALA A 112 1.25 -16.29 1.74
N ILE A 113 2.20 -16.16 2.67
CA ILE A 113 2.30 -17.04 3.84
C ILE A 113 1.41 -16.56 4.98
N ASP A 114 1.15 -15.26 5.05
CA ASP A 114 0.23 -14.65 6.01
C ASP A 114 -0.24 -13.28 5.49
N SER A 115 -1.30 -12.73 6.10
CA SER A 115 -1.78 -11.37 5.83
C SER A 115 -2.62 -10.79 6.96
N VAL A 116 -2.64 -9.46 7.05
CA VAL A 116 -3.51 -8.70 7.95
C VAL A 116 -4.16 -7.54 7.20
N ASP A 117 -5.43 -7.29 7.50
CA ASP A 117 -6.25 -6.18 6.99
C ASP A 117 -6.59 -5.19 8.12
#